data_AF-A0A934K181-F1
#
_entry.id   AF-A0A934K181-F1
#
_cell.length_a   1.000
_cell.length_b   1.000
_cell.length_c   1.000
_cell.angle_alpha   90.00
_cell.angle_beta   90.00
_cell.angle_gamma   90.00
#
_symmetry.space_group_name_H-M   'P 1'
#
loop_
_entity.id
_entity.type
_entity.pdbx_description
1 polymer ?
#
loop_
_entity_poly.entity_id
_entity_poly.type
_entity_poly.pdbx_seq_one_letter_code
_entity_poly.pdbx_strand_id
1 'polypeptide(L)' 'MSIGVGDPAPPIELPAHDAARWRLADRRGRPVVLIFHRHLH' A
#
# COMPACT_ATOMS: atom_id res chain seq x y z
N MET A 1 -5.62 -16.88 -0.07
CA MET A 1 -6.20 -15.92 0.88
C MET A 1 -6.86 -14.83 0.05
N SER A 2 -8.20 -14.70 0.09
CA SER A 2 -8.90 -13.64 -0.65
C SER A 2 -8.99 -12.39 0.21
N ILE A 3 -8.81 -11.22 -0.39
CA ILE A 3 -9.00 -9.93 0.30
C ILE A 3 -10.41 -9.45 -0.04
N GLY A 4 -11.25 -9.26 0.97
CA GLY A 4 -12.61 -8.74 0.84
C GLY A 4 -12.74 -7.28 1.31
N VAL A 5 -13.87 -6.67 0.99
CA VAL A 5 -14.23 -5.34 1.53
C VAL A 5 -14.56 -5.49 3.01
N GLY A 6 -13.97 -4.63 3.85
CA GLY A 6 -14.15 -4.65 5.31
C GLY A 6 -13.05 -5.43 6.05
N ASP A 7 -12.28 -6.26 5.34
CA ASP A 7 -11.11 -6.92 5.92
C ASP A 7 -10.01 -5.89 6.23
N PRO A 8 -9.20 -6.13 7.27
CA PRO A 8 -7.97 -5.39 7.45
C PRO A 8 -7.11 -5.46 6.19
N ALA A 9 -6.67 -4.30 5.70
CA ALA A 9 -5.72 -4.26 4.59
C ALA A 9 -4.44 -5.05 4.97
N PRO A 10 -3.87 -5.83 4.03
CA PRO A 10 -2.65 -6.57 4.30
C PRO A 10 -1.48 -5.62 4.61
N PRO A 11 -0.45 -6.07 5.36
CA PRO A 11 0.75 -5.29 5.53
C PRO A 11 1.40 -5.04 4.16
N ILE A 12 1.60 -3.78 3.83
CA ILE A 12 2.19 -3.34 2.56
C ILE A 12 3.45 -2.54 2.89
N GLU A 13 4.54 -2.93 2.24
CA GLU A 13 5.80 -2.20 2.21
C GLU A 13 6.22 -1.99 0.76
N LEU A 14 6.53 -0.74 0.40
CA LEU A 14 6.90 -0.36 -0.96
C LEU A 14 8.16 0.51 -0.93
N PRO A 15 9.01 0.44 -1.96
CA PRO A 15 10.07 1.43 -2.14
C PRO A 15 9.44 2.79 -2.47
N ALA A 16 9.93 3.84 -1.81
CA ALA A 16 9.63 5.22 -2.19
C ALA A 16 10.70 5.76 -3.15
N HIS A 17 10.37 6.83 -3.86
CA HIS A 17 11.25 7.46 -4.84
C HIS A 17 12.55 8.02 -4.24
N ASP A 18 12.55 8.33 -2.94
CA ASP A 18 13.68 8.86 -2.16
C ASP A 18 14.56 7.75 -1.53
N ALA A 19 14.42 6.50 -2.00
CA ALA A 19 15.04 5.31 -1.42
C ALA A 19 14.59 4.98 0.01
N ALA A 20 13.62 5.71 0.58
CA ALA A 20 12.99 5.34 1.84
C ALA A 20 12.03 4.16 1.63
N ARG A 21 11.69 3.50 2.74
CA ARG A 21 10.68 2.44 2.76
C ARG A 21 9.35 3.05 3.16
N TRP A 22 8.34 2.95 2.29
CA TRP A 22 6.98 3.33 2.62
C TRP A 22 6.25 2.13 3.24
N ARG A 23 5.62 2.31 4.40
CA ARG A 23 4.85 1.26 5.09
C ARG A 23 3.44 1.73 5.35
N LEU A 24 2.46 0.85 5.09
CA LEU A 24 1.05 1.15 5.40
C LEU A 24 0.83 1.35 6.91
N ALA A 25 1.60 0.66 7.76
CA ALA A 25 1.51 0.78 9.21
C ALA A 25 1.77 2.21 9.71
N ASP A 26 2.64 2.98 9.03
CA ASP A 26 3.00 4.36 9.38
C ASP A 26 1.93 5.38 8.96
N ARG A 27 0.80 4.91 8.42
CA ARG A 27 -0.33 5.73 7.94
C ARG A 27 -1.64 5.45 8.68
N ARG A 28 -1.59 4.73 9.80
CA ARG A 28 -2.78 4.48 10.64
C ARG A 28 -3.50 5.78 11.02
N GLY A 29 -4.83 5.72 11.07
CA GLY A 29 -5.69 6.87 11.34
C GLY A 29 -5.87 7.82 10.15
N ARG A 30 -5.29 7.52 8.98
CA ARG A 30 -5.45 8.29 7.75
C ARG A 30 -6.02 7.41 6.64
N PRO A 31 -6.96 7.91 5.82
CA PRO A 31 -7.35 7.24 4.59
C PRO A 31 -6.16 7.09 3.64
N VAL A 32 -6.04 5.92 3.01
CA VAL A 32 -4.98 5.60 2.05
C VAL A 32 -5.60 4.99 0.81
N VAL A 33 -5.18 5.43 -0.37
CA VAL A 33 -5.55 4.86 -1.67
C VAL A 33 -4.29 4.28 -2.31
N LEU A 34 -4.32 2.99 -2.67
CA LEU A 34 -3.24 2.32 -3.39
C LEU A 34 -3.69 2.03 -4.83
N ILE A 35 -2.95 2.56 -5.79
CA ILE A 35 -3.26 2.39 -7.22
C ILE A 35 -2.19 1.51 -7.85
N PHE A 36 -2.60 0.35 -8.35
CA PHE A 36 -1.77 -0.48 -9.21
C PHE A 36 -1.98 -0.07 -10.65
N HIS A 37 -0.90 0.13 -11.38
CA HIS A 37 -0.93 0.42 -12.81
C HIS A 37 0.04 -0.49 -13.53
N ARG A 38 -0.25 -0.78 -14.80
CA ARG A 38 0.65 -1.55 -15.65
C ARG A 38 1.85 -0.68 -15.99
N HIS A 39 3.05 -1.21 -15.77
CA HIS A 39 4.26 -0.59 -16.29
C HIS A 39 4.33 -0.90 -17.81
N LEU A 40 4.33 0.14 -18.64
CA LEU A 40 4.49 0.04 -20.08
C LEU A 40 5.89 0.57 -20.39
N HIS A 41 6.81 -0.34 -20.74
CA HIS A 41 8.10 -0.01 -21.34
C HIS A 41 7.96 -0.02 -22.86
#